data_AF-A0A318P120-F1
#
_entry.id   AF-A0A318P120-F1
#
_cell.length_a   1.000
_cell.length_b   1.000
_cell.length_c   1.000
_cell.angle_alpha   90.00
_cell.angle_beta   90.00
_cell.angle_gamma   90.00
#
_symmetry.space_group_name_H-M   'P 1'
#
loop_
_entity.id
_entity.type
_entity.pdbx_description
1 polymer ?
#
loop_
_entity_poly.entity_id
_entity_poly.type
_entity_poly.pdbx_seq_one_letter_code
_entity_poly.pdbx_strand_id
1 'polypeptide(L)'
;MVTAAAGPNDRPASAWAPLRTAVYRNLWLALLAANIGTWMQTVGAQWLLIHHSNASTLVALVQTASLLPVLLLALPGGVLADSFDRRHLLIAVQLFLVAVAVALTLLTLTNRMPPALLLTLTFAFGVGQALTLPAWAAVIPELVPQDQLRSASALGSISVNMARAVGPAVAGVLIARVGVAPVFGLNAIAFGIFAYALWRWRPRSARAVEVPERFTAALRAGSRYVRHSPIVRRLLRRALVFVIPASALWALLPLVANRRLGLGSGGYGLLLAALGVGAIVGGVLLAVIRTRLSANQLLLIAGALFTVALTVVGTVRVVPLVLLALLPAGMAWVTVLANVNAEMQLFLPSWVRARGLAVYQVFFAGGQAVGALVWGLVADVGGLVLAYLAAAALMLVGTVTSRIWPLPNLRSVNREPAAYWPQLHLVHEPDPGVGPVLVTVQYTVRPQQTQPFLAAMDLVRAARQRTGAMRWGLFRPAETTDRFVEVYLVPSWGEHLRQHGGRLTGEDRAAEERARELTDGELEVRHLVPAAAGPALSDDREAV
;
A
#
# COMPACT_ATOMS: atom_id res chain seq x y z
N MET A 1 12.62 -42.41 14.67
CA MET A 1 13.53 -41.37 14.15
C MET A 1 13.94 -41.78 12.75
N VAL A 2 13.30 -41.23 11.72
CA VAL A 2 13.73 -41.38 10.33
C VAL A 2 13.88 -39.97 9.78
N THR A 3 15.12 -39.52 9.68
CA THR A 3 15.51 -38.27 9.01
C THR A 3 15.34 -38.47 7.51
N ALA A 4 14.30 -37.86 6.93
CA ALA A 4 14.17 -37.73 5.49
C ALA A 4 15.33 -36.88 4.95
N ALA A 5 16.13 -37.46 4.06
CA ALA A 5 17.20 -36.78 3.35
C ALA A 5 16.60 -35.67 2.46
N ALA A 6 17.11 -34.45 2.63
CA ALA A 6 16.80 -33.33 1.75
C ALA A 6 17.21 -33.66 0.31
N GLY A 7 16.29 -33.54 -0.63
CA GLY A 7 16.55 -33.76 -2.05
C GLY A 7 17.50 -32.70 -2.63
N PRO A 8 18.17 -32.97 -3.76
CA PRO A 8 19.23 -32.12 -4.33
C PRO A 8 18.78 -30.74 -4.87
N ASN A 9 17.55 -30.29 -4.59
CA ASN A 9 16.97 -29.04 -5.09
C ASN A 9 16.78 -27.94 -4.03
N ASP A 10 17.19 -28.13 -2.78
CA ASP A 10 17.10 -27.10 -1.72
C ASP A 10 18.26 -26.08 -1.77
N ARG A 11 18.62 -25.60 -2.96
CA ARG A 11 19.43 -24.37 -3.07
C ARG A 11 18.46 -23.19 -3.03
N PRO A 12 18.59 -22.23 -2.09
CA PRO A 12 17.74 -21.04 -2.09
C PRO A 12 17.85 -20.38 -3.46
N ALA A 13 16.72 -20.26 -4.18
CA ALA A 13 16.68 -19.69 -5.51
C ALA A 13 17.41 -18.34 -5.51
N SER A 14 18.46 -18.22 -6.32
CA SER A 14 19.26 -17.00 -6.39
C SER A 14 18.37 -15.78 -6.62
N ALA A 15 18.63 -14.67 -5.90
CA ALA A 15 17.88 -13.42 -6.04
C ALA A 15 17.85 -12.89 -7.49
N TRP A 16 18.84 -13.29 -8.30
CA TRP A 16 19.01 -12.91 -9.70
C TRP A 16 18.43 -13.93 -10.70
N ALA A 17 17.89 -15.06 -10.22
CA ALA A 17 17.34 -16.13 -11.06
C ALA A 17 16.29 -15.64 -12.08
N PRO A 18 15.36 -14.71 -11.74
CA PRO A 18 14.38 -14.20 -12.70
C PRO A 18 14.98 -13.56 -13.96
N LEU A 19 16.16 -12.92 -13.84
CA LEU A 19 16.82 -12.26 -14.97
C LEU A 19 17.42 -13.23 -15.99
N ARG A 20 17.48 -14.53 -15.68
CA ARG A 20 17.89 -15.55 -16.66
C ARG A 20 16.82 -15.77 -17.72
N THR A 21 15.54 -15.53 -17.39
CA THR A 21 14.44 -15.58 -18.34
C THR A 21 14.49 -14.34 -19.23
N ALA A 22 14.83 -14.51 -20.52
CA ALA A 22 15.03 -13.41 -21.45
C ALA A 22 13.81 -12.46 -21.54
N VAL A 23 12.60 -13.01 -21.49
CA VAL A 23 11.35 -12.23 -21.50
C VAL A 23 11.26 -11.32 -20.27
N TYR A 24 11.40 -11.90 -19.06
CA TYR A 24 11.37 -11.14 -17.81
C TYR A 24 12.48 -10.09 -17.78
N ARG A 25 13.71 -10.44 -18.18
CA ARG A 25 14.84 -9.51 -18.26
C ARG A 25 14.55 -8.30 -19.15
N ASN A 26 14.03 -8.53 -20.35
CA ASN A 26 13.74 -7.45 -21.30
C ASN A 26 12.65 -6.51 -20.75
N LEU A 27 11.58 -7.06 -20.19
CA LEU A 27 10.51 -6.26 -19.58
C LEU A 27 10.99 -5.53 -18.32
N TRP A 28 11.84 -6.16 -17.50
CA TRP A 28 12.41 -5.54 -16.30
C TRP A 28 13.33 -4.37 -16.65
N LEU A 29 14.18 -4.49 -17.68
CA LEU A 29 15.02 -3.40 -18.17
C LEU A 29 14.17 -2.25 -18.73
N ALA A 30 13.10 -2.56 -19.46
CA ALA A 30 12.18 -1.54 -19.96
C ALA A 30 11.44 -0.82 -18.82
N LEU A 31 10.98 -1.57 -17.81
CA LEU A 31 10.35 -1.00 -16.60
C LEU A 31 11.33 -0.13 -15.80
N LEU A 32 12.60 -0.55 -15.70
CA LEU A 32 13.64 0.25 -15.07
C LEU A 32 13.84 1.59 -15.79
N ALA A 33 13.94 1.56 -17.13
CA ALA A 33 14.05 2.77 -17.92
C ALA A 33 12.82 3.68 -17.73
N ALA A 34 11.60 3.11 -17.73
CA ALA A 34 10.36 3.85 -17.49
C ALA A 34 10.29 4.46 -16.08
N ASN A 35 10.78 3.75 -15.06
CA ASN A 35 10.87 4.29 -13.69
C ASN A 35 11.87 5.45 -13.63
N ILE A 36 13.04 5.34 -14.28
CA ILE A 36 14.02 6.43 -14.35
C ILE A 36 13.39 7.65 -15.04
N GLY A 37 12.75 7.44 -16.18
CA GLY A 37 12.04 8.47 -16.93
C GLY A 37 10.93 9.15 -16.13
N THR A 38 10.19 8.40 -15.30
CA THR A 38 9.16 8.95 -14.40
C THR A 38 9.75 9.93 -13.38
N TRP A 39 10.87 9.58 -12.74
CA TRP A 39 11.56 10.47 -11.81
C TRP A 39 12.12 11.69 -12.53
N MET A 40 12.71 11.47 -13.70
CA MET A 40 13.20 12.54 -14.56
C MET A 40 12.09 13.54 -14.92
N GLN A 41 10.93 13.05 -15.36
CA GLN A 41 9.75 13.87 -15.66
C GLN A 41 9.30 14.68 -14.45
N THR A 42 9.26 14.07 -13.27
CA THR A 42 8.84 14.78 -12.05
C THR A 42 9.77 15.95 -11.75
N VAL A 43 11.09 15.73 -11.83
CA VAL A 43 12.12 16.76 -11.67
C VAL A 43 11.99 17.87 -12.73
N GLY A 44 11.78 17.50 -14.00
CA GLY A 44 11.56 18.45 -15.10
C GLY A 44 10.32 19.31 -14.91
N ALA A 45 9.19 18.70 -14.53
CA ALA A 45 7.93 19.40 -14.29
C ALA A 45 8.03 20.37 -13.11
N GLN A 46 8.67 19.97 -12.01
CA GLN A 46 8.95 20.87 -10.89
C GLN A 46 9.87 22.02 -11.31
N TRP A 47 10.91 21.76 -12.10
CA TRP A 47 11.87 22.77 -12.53
C TRP A 47 11.27 23.86 -13.43
N LEU A 48 10.31 23.52 -14.29
CA LEU A 48 9.63 24.49 -15.16
C LEU A 48 8.86 25.59 -14.39
N LEU A 49 8.44 25.29 -13.16
CA LEU A 49 7.57 26.18 -12.38
C LEU A 49 8.33 27.07 -11.39
N ILE A 50 9.63 26.87 -11.17
CA ILE A 50 10.39 27.52 -10.08
C ILE A 50 10.45 29.06 -10.16
N HIS A 51 10.38 29.62 -11.37
CA HIS A 51 10.46 31.06 -11.62
C HIS A 51 9.09 31.75 -11.64
N HIS A 52 7.99 31.02 -11.44
CA HIS A 52 6.65 31.62 -11.34
C HIS A 52 6.47 32.34 -9.99
N SER A 53 5.58 33.34 -9.94
CA SER A 53 5.24 34.08 -8.72
C SER A 53 4.81 33.13 -7.59
N ASN A 54 3.88 32.24 -7.89
CA ASN A 54 3.33 31.25 -6.94
C ASN A 54 4.07 29.90 -7.01
N ALA A 55 5.39 29.91 -7.28
CA ALA A 55 6.14 28.67 -7.49
C ALA A 55 6.06 27.69 -6.31
N SER A 56 5.97 28.18 -5.06
CA SER A 56 5.87 27.32 -3.88
C SER A 56 4.65 26.40 -3.97
N THR A 57 3.50 26.97 -4.29
CA THR A 57 2.24 26.25 -4.51
C THR A 57 2.28 25.42 -5.78
N LEU A 58 2.75 25.98 -6.90
CA LEU A 58 2.75 25.30 -8.21
C LEU A 58 3.67 24.07 -8.24
N VAL A 59 4.88 24.16 -7.69
CA VAL A 59 5.83 23.04 -7.63
C VAL A 59 5.32 21.94 -6.69
N ALA A 60 4.71 22.31 -5.57
CA ALA A 60 4.04 21.38 -4.69
C ALA A 60 2.85 20.68 -5.38
N LEU A 61 2.07 21.42 -6.17
CA LEU A 61 0.95 20.88 -6.94
C LEU A 61 1.40 19.85 -7.99
N VAL A 62 2.63 19.92 -8.53
CA VAL A 62 3.17 18.87 -9.41
C VAL A 62 3.28 17.53 -8.65
N GLN A 63 3.72 17.58 -7.40
CA GLN A 63 3.80 16.38 -6.56
C GLN A 63 2.40 15.86 -6.20
N THR A 64 1.46 16.75 -5.91
CA THR A 64 0.05 16.40 -5.67
C THR A 64 -0.59 15.79 -6.91
N ALA A 65 -0.43 16.40 -8.08
CA ALA A 65 -1.01 15.96 -9.35
C ALA A 65 -0.48 14.58 -9.78
N SER A 66 0.78 14.26 -9.50
CA SER A 66 1.34 12.93 -9.82
C SER A 66 0.82 11.82 -8.89
N LEU A 67 0.47 12.14 -7.64
CA LEU A 67 0.05 11.16 -6.63
C LEU A 67 -1.47 11.04 -6.47
N LEU A 68 -2.22 12.10 -6.78
CA LEU A 68 -3.67 12.14 -6.66
C LEU A 68 -4.38 11.05 -7.49
N PRO A 69 -3.95 10.74 -8.74
CA PRO A 69 -4.52 9.63 -9.49
C PRO A 69 -4.37 8.28 -8.78
N VAL A 70 -3.26 8.04 -8.10
CA VAL A 70 -3.07 6.80 -7.33
C VAL A 70 -4.08 6.70 -6.20
N LEU A 71 -4.37 7.82 -5.51
CA LEU A 71 -5.40 7.89 -4.47
C LEU A 71 -6.79 7.60 -5.03
N LEU A 72 -7.15 8.19 -6.18
CA LEU A 72 -8.47 8.07 -6.80
C LEU A 72 -8.69 6.72 -7.50
N LEU A 73 -7.64 6.19 -8.12
CA LEU A 73 -7.69 5.02 -9.01
C LEU A 73 -7.17 3.73 -8.37
N ALA A 74 -6.70 3.75 -7.11
CA ALA A 74 -6.25 2.53 -6.44
C ALA A 74 -7.34 1.43 -6.40
N LEU A 75 -8.62 1.81 -6.32
CA LEU A 75 -9.75 0.86 -6.29
C LEU A 75 -10.23 0.49 -7.70
N PRO A 76 -10.58 1.45 -8.58
CA PRO A 76 -10.99 1.13 -9.95
C PRO A 76 -9.91 0.43 -10.77
N GLY A 77 -8.63 0.77 -10.56
CA GLY A 77 -7.52 0.25 -11.35
C GLY A 77 -7.34 -1.27 -11.24
N GLY A 78 -7.64 -1.85 -10.07
CA GLY A 78 -7.64 -3.30 -9.89
C GLY A 78 -8.79 -3.99 -10.63
N VAL A 79 -10.01 -3.42 -10.58
CA VAL A 79 -11.17 -3.92 -11.35
C VAL A 79 -10.85 -3.93 -12.85
N LEU A 80 -10.26 -2.84 -13.35
CA LEU A 80 -9.86 -2.73 -14.76
C LEU A 80 -8.79 -3.78 -15.11
N ALA A 81 -7.80 -4.01 -14.25
CA ALA A 81 -6.77 -5.03 -14.48
C ALA A 81 -7.31 -6.47 -14.49
N ASP A 82 -8.40 -6.72 -13.76
CA ASP A 82 -9.05 -8.04 -13.71
C ASP A 82 -10.08 -8.25 -14.85
N SER A 83 -10.67 -7.17 -15.35
CA SER A 83 -11.75 -7.22 -16.36
C SER A 83 -11.24 -7.26 -17.80
N PHE A 84 -10.02 -6.78 -18.05
CA PHE A 84 -9.42 -6.71 -19.38
C PHE A 84 -8.24 -7.67 -19.50
N ASP A 85 -7.92 -8.05 -20.75
CA ASP A 85 -6.67 -8.74 -21.03
C ASP A 85 -5.48 -7.86 -20.58
N ARG A 86 -4.67 -8.40 -19.67
CA ARG A 86 -3.60 -7.69 -18.96
C ARG A 86 -2.56 -7.11 -19.90
N ARG A 87 -2.24 -7.83 -20.98
CA ARG A 87 -1.27 -7.39 -21.98
C ARG A 87 -1.82 -6.22 -22.79
N HIS A 88 -3.05 -6.33 -23.29
CA HIS A 88 -3.66 -5.25 -24.07
C HIS A 88 -3.87 -3.99 -23.22
N LEU A 89 -4.30 -4.15 -21.97
CA LEU A 89 -4.42 -3.05 -21.03
C LEU A 89 -3.07 -2.36 -20.79
N LEU A 90 -2.01 -3.12 -20.49
CA LEU A 90 -0.69 -2.54 -20.27
C LEU A 90 -0.16 -1.80 -21.50
N ILE A 91 -0.31 -2.37 -22.71
CA ILE A 91 0.11 -1.72 -23.95
C ILE A 91 -0.66 -0.41 -24.16
N ALA A 92 -1.98 -0.41 -24.01
CA ALA A 92 -2.80 0.79 -24.14
C ALA A 92 -2.38 1.89 -23.14
N VAL A 93 -2.14 1.51 -21.88
CA VAL A 93 -1.66 2.43 -20.85
C VAL A 93 -0.26 2.96 -21.17
N GLN A 94 0.67 2.13 -21.64
CA GLN A 94 2.00 2.61 -22.03
C GLN A 94 1.93 3.58 -23.22
N LEU A 95 1.10 3.29 -24.23
CA LEU A 95 0.89 4.19 -25.38
C LEU A 95 0.27 5.52 -24.95
N PHE A 96 -0.66 5.51 -24.00
CA PHE A 96 -1.21 6.72 -23.40
C PHE A 96 -0.12 7.53 -22.68
N LEU A 97 0.74 6.89 -21.90
CA LEU A 97 1.87 7.55 -21.22
C LEU A 97 2.87 8.14 -22.23
N VAL A 98 3.13 7.45 -23.36
CA VAL A 98 3.92 7.99 -24.47
C VAL A 98 3.26 9.25 -25.03
N ALA A 99 1.96 9.21 -25.32
CA ALA A 99 1.24 10.36 -25.87
C ALA A 99 1.30 11.58 -24.93
N VAL A 100 1.12 11.37 -23.62
CA VAL A 100 1.24 12.42 -22.61
C VAL A 100 2.67 12.97 -22.53
N ALA A 101 3.68 12.11 -22.53
CA ALA A 101 5.08 12.52 -22.50
C ALA A 101 5.52 13.24 -23.79
N VAL A 102 5.01 12.84 -24.96
CA VAL A 102 5.20 13.55 -26.22
C VAL A 102 4.54 14.92 -26.18
N ALA A 103 3.30 15.03 -25.68
CA ALA A 103 2.63 16.31 -25.49
C ALA A 103 3.43 17.24 -24.57
N LEU A 104 3.89 16.72 -23.41
CA LEU A 104 4.79 17.44 -22.51
C LEU A 104 6.04 17.94 -23.23
N THR A 105 6.66 17.11 -24.06
CA THR A 105 7.87 17.44 -24.82
C THR A 105 7.60 18.56 -25.84
N LEU A 106 6.60 18.38 -26.71
CA LEU A 106 6.29 19.33 -27.80
C LEU A 106 5.84 20.69 -27.27
N LEU A 107 4.98 20.71 -26.26
CA LEU A 107 4.51 21.94 -25.63
C LEU A 107 5.65 22.68 -24.90
N THR A 108 6.61 21.95 -24.32
CA THR A 108 7.80 22.55 -23.72
C THR A 108 8.75 23.10 -24.79
N LEU A 109 8.99 22.37 -25.88
CA LEU A 109 9.83 22.86 -27.00
C LEU A 109 9.27 24.10 -27.67
N THR A 110 7.94 24.17 -27.81
CA THR A 110 7.27 25.32 -28.43
C THR A 110 7.05 26.49 -27.47
N ASN A 111 7.53 26.39 -26.22
CA ASN A 111 7.30 27.38 -25.15
C ASN A 111 5.80 27.68 -24.90
N ARG A 112 4.91 26.72 -25.18
CA ARG A 112 3.45 26.83 -24.99
C ARG A 112 2.97 26.01 -23.79
N MET A 113 3.75 25.96 -22.71
CA MET A 113 3.46 25.17 -21.52
C MET A 113 3.03 26.06 -20.34
N PRO A 114 1.74 26.44 -20.23
CA PRO A 114 1.26 27.14 -19.05
C PRO A 114 1.18 26.17 -17.84
N PRO A 115 1.25 26.69 -16.60
CA PRO A 115 1.23 25.86 -15.39
C PRO A 115 0.02 24.91 -15.29
N ALA A 116 -1.17 25.39 -15.65
CA ALA A 116 -2.39 24.58 -15.61
C ALA A 116 -2.33 23.36 -16.55
N LEU A 117 -1.71 23.51 -17.73
CA LEU A 117 -1.55 22.42 -18.69
C LEU A 117 -0.49 21.43 -18.22
N LEU A 118 0.61 21.91 -17.66
CA LEU A 118 1.65 21.05 -17.06
C LEU A 118 1.08 20.21 -15.92
N LEU A 119 0.27 20.80 -15.03
CA LEU A 119 -0.39 20.08 -13.94
C LEU A 119 -1.41 19.05 -14.46
N THR A 120 -2.21 19.42 -15.47
CA THR A 120 -3.17 18.51 -16.11
C THR A 120 -2.46 17.31 -16.75
N LEU A 121 -1.38 17.54 -17.51
CA LEU A 121 -0.60 16.47 -18.12
C LEU A 121 0.15 15.63 -17.08
N THR A 122 0.62 16.23 -15.98
CA THR A 122 1.21 15.49 -14.86
C THR A 122 0.18 14.60 -14.18
N PHE A 123 -1.06 15.07 -14.01
CA PHE A 123 -2.18 14.28 -13.51
C PHE A 123 -2.53 13.14 -14.47
N ALA A 124 -2.66 13.43 -15.77
CA ALA A 124 -2.89 12.42 -16.79
C ALA A 124 -1.79 11.35 -16.80
N PHE A 125 -0.53 11.75 -16.67
CA PHE A 125 0.59 10.83 -16.53
C PHE A 125 0.45 9.97 -15.26
N GLY A 126 0.09 10.57 -14.12
CA GLY A 126 -0.18 9.85 -12.88
C GLY A 126 -1.33 8.83 -13.01
N VAL A 127 -2.36 9.10 -13.82
CA VAL A 127 -3.45 8.16 -14.14
C VAL A 127 -2.89 6.90 -14.81
N GLY A 128 -2.05 7.04 -15.84
CA GLY A 128 -1.43 5.89 -16.49
C GLY A 128 -0.52 5.10 -15.55
N GLN A 129 0.23 5.79 -14.68
CA GLN A 129 1.05 5.13 -13.65
C GLN A 129 0.20 4.34 -12.64
N ALA A 130 -0.93 4.91 -12.20
CA ALA A 130 -1.85 4.26 -11.26
C ALA A 130 -2.45 2.97 -11.85
N LEU A 131 -2.71 2.93 -13.16
CA LEU A 131 -3.21 1.74 -13.87
C LEU A 131 -2.10 0.72 -14.17
N THR A 132 -0.86 1.18 -14.38
CA THR A 132 0.28 0.29 -14.68
C THR A 132 0.61 -0.63 -13.50
N LEU A 133 0.53 -0.14 -12.26
CA LEU A 133 0.90 -0.91 -11.06
C LEU A 133 0.12 -2.24 -10.89
N PRO A 134 -1.23 -2.24 -10.82
CA PRO A 134 -2.00 -3.47 -10.67
C PRO A 134 -1.88 -4.40 -11.88
N ALA A 135 -1.88 -3.84 -13.09
CA ALA A 135 -1.76 -4.62 -14.32
C ALA A 135 -0.38 -5.30 -14.44
N TRP A 136 0.69 -4.62 -14.05
CA TRP A 136 2.04 -5.19 -14.00
C TRP A 136 2.17 -6.28 -12.94
N ALA A 137 1.60 -6.06 -11.74
CA ALA A 137 1.59 -7.06 -10.69
C ALA A 137 0.90 -8.36 -11.11
N ALA A 138 -0.15 -8.26 -11.93
CA ALA A 138 -0.88 -9.40 -12.47
C ALA A 138 -0.12 -10.16 -13.57
N VAL A 139 0.80 -9.49 -14.29
CA VAL A 139 1.63 -10.10 -15.35
C VAL A 139 2.83 -10.85 -14.78
N ILE A 140 3.39 -10.43 -13.63
CA ILE A 140 4.59 -11.08 -13.04
C ILE A 140 4.46 -12.62 -12.92
N PRO A 141 3.34 -13.19 -12.41
CA PRO A 141 3.19 -14.64 -12.32
C PRO A 141 3.16 -15.39 -13.64
N GLU A 142 2.90 -14.72 -14.76
CA GLU A 142 2.95 -15.31 -16.09
C GLU A 142 4.38 -15.31 -16.67
N LEU A 143 5.27 -14.47 -16.13
CA LEU A 143 6.63 -14.28 -16.61
C LEU A 143 7.66 -15.17 -15.92
N VAL A 144 7.39 -15.58 -14.68
CA VAL A 144 8.34 -16.36 -13.88
C VAL A 144 7.65 -17.52 -13.15
N PRO A 145 8.35 -18.65 -12.94
CA PRO A 145 7.87 -19.74 -12.09
C PRO A 145 7.49 -19.29 -10.67
N GLN A 146 6.56 -20.02 -10.02
CA GLN A 146 6.03 -19.66 -8.71
C GLN A 146 7.10 -19.57 -7.61
N ASP A 147 8.14 -20.40 -7.67
CA ASP A 147 9.29 -20.40 -6.76
C ASP A 147 10.13 -19.12 -6.86
N GLN A 148 10.03 -18.39 -7.98
CA GLN A 148 10.82 -17.18 -8.25
C GLN A 148 10.06 -15.87 -8.01
N LEU A 149 8.77 -15.91 -7.63
CA LEU A 149 7.94 -14.72 -7.43
C LEU A 149 8.50 -13.77 -6.36
N ARG A 150 9.09 -14.32 -5.29
CA ARG A 150 9.73 -13.52 -4.23
C ARG A 150 10.95 -12.77 -4.76
N SER A 151 11.80 -13.44 -5.52
CA SER A 151 12.97 -12.83 -6.16
C SER A 151 12.56 -11.79 -7.20
N ALA A 152 11.51 -12.04 -7.98
CA ALA A 152 10.97 -11.08 -8.96
C ALA A 152 10.41 -9.81 -8.28
N SER A 153 9.74 -9.97 -7.13
CA SER A 153 9.25 -8.84 -6.33
C SER A 153 10.40 -8.00 -5.74
N ALA A 154 11.49 -8.66 -5.31
CA ALA A 154 12.69 -7.99 -4.83
C ALA A 154 13.38 -7.17 -5.94
N LEU A 155 13.51 -7.75 -7.14
CA LEU A 155 14.04 -7.04 -8.32
C LEU A 155 13.18 -5.85 -8.73
N GLY A 156 11.85 -5.93 -8.59
CA GLY A 156 10.96 -4.79 -8.79
C GLY A 156 11.25 -3.64 -7.82
N SER A 157 11.47 -3.97 -6.54
CA SER A 157 11.84 -2.98 -5.51
C SER A 157 13.21 -2.34 -5.80
N ILE A 158 14.18 -3.12 -6.28
CA ILE A 158 15.50 -2.61 -6.72
C ILE A 158 15.32 -1.62 -7.86
N SER A 159 14.50 -1.95 -8.87
CA SER A 159 14.24 -1.08 -10.02
C SER A 159 13.70 0.30 -9.59
N VAL A 160 12.68 0.33 -8.72
CA VAL A 160 12.08 1.57 -8.22
C VAL A 160 13.07 2.41 -7.40
N ASN A 161 13.87 1.78 -6.54
CA ASN A 161 14.84 2.50 -5.71
C ASN A 161 16.04 3.01 -6.52
N MET A 162 16.52 2.23 -7.48
CA MET A 162 17.60 2.66 -8.39
C MET A 162 17.13 3.84 -9.25
N ALA A 163 15.92 3.76 -9.79
CA ALA A 163 15.33 4.87 -10.55
C ALA A 163 15.20 6.15 -9.74
N ARG A 164 14.85 6.05 -8.45
CA ARG A 164 14.74 7.20 -7.54
C ARG A 164 16.07 7.89 -7.28
N ALA A 165 17.17 7.14 -7.28
CA ALA A 165 18.51 7.69 -7.10
C ALA A 165 19.10 8.25 -8.41
N VAL A 166 18.95 7.50 -9.51
CA VAL A 166 19.57 7.83 -10.80
C VAL A 166 18.76 8.88 -11.57
N GLY A 167 17.43 8.78 -11.57
CA GLY A 167 16.55 9.64 -12.36
C GLY A 167 16.77 11.13 -12.12
N PRO A 168 16.74 11.61 -10.86
CA PRO A 168 16.98 13.02 -10.58
C PRO A 168 18.37 13.53 -10.96
N ALA A 169 19.40 12.71 -10.80
CA ALA A 169 20.76 13.08 -11.18
C ALA A 169 20.86 13.28 -12.70
N VAL A 170 20.31 12.33 -13.48
CA VAL A 170 20.28 12.40 -14.94
C VAL A 170 19.45 13.60 -15.41
N ALA A 171 18.27 13.83 -14.81
CA ALA A 171 17.45 14.99 -15.13
C ALA A 171 18.16 16.31 -14.80
N GLY A 172 18.78 16.45 -13.63
CA GLY A 172 19.49 17.67 -13.25
C GLY A 172 20.59 18.04 -14.25
N VAL A 173 21.41 17.06 -14.67
CA VAL A 173 22.46 17.26 -15.68
C VAL A 173 21.86 17.61 -17.04
N LEU A 174 20.81 16.90 -17.47
CA LEU A 174 20.19 17.12 -18.78
C LEU A 174 19.52 18.49 -18.86
N ILE A 175 18.79 18.89 -17.81
CA ILE A 175 18.15 20.20 -17.71
C ILE A 175 19.20 21.31 -17.72
N ALA A 176 20.33 21.13 -17.02
CA ALA A 176 21.39 22.14 -16.96
C ALA A 176 22.06 22.37 -18.33
N ARG A 177 22.14 21.35 -19.18
CA ARG A 177 22.86 21.41 -20.47
C ARG A 177 21.98 21.72 -21.66
N VAL A 178 20.78 21.13 -21.71
CA VAL A 178 19.93 21.10 -22.92
C VAL A 178 18.48 21.53 -22.63
N GLY A 179 18.18 21.90 -21.37
CA GLY A 179 16.85 22.30 -20.95
C GLY A 179 15.91 21.13 -20.62
N VAL A 180 14.65 21.44 -20.34
CA VAL A 180 13.69 20.46 -19.78
C VAL A 180 13.08 19.53 -20.84
N ALA A 181 12.88 19.98 -22.08
CA ALA A 181 12.19 19.20 -23.09
C ALA A 181 12.79 17.80 -23.36
N PRO A 182 14.13 17.63 -23.49
CA PRO A 182 14.73 16.31 -23.66
C PRO A 182 14.44 15.32 -22.52
N VAL A 183 14.17 15.82 -21.31
CA VAL A 183 13.80 15.00 -20.15
C VAL A 183 12.46 14.30 -20.39
N PHE A 184 11.47 15.04 -20.90
CA PHE A 184 10.17 14.49 -21.27
C PHE A 184 10.26 13.59 -22.51
N GLY A 185 11.11 13.96 -23.48
CA GLY A 185 11.32 13.15 -24.69
C GLY A 185 11.94 11.78 -24.40
N LEU A 186 12.97 11.74 -23.54
CA LEU A 186 13.55 10.49 -23.06
C LEU A 186 12.53 9.65 -22.28
N ASN A 187 11.65 10.29 -21.53
CA ASN A 187 10.58 9.57 -20.86
C ASN A 187 9.61 8.94 -21.87
N ALA A 188 9.20 9.68 -22.91
CA ALA A 188 8.37 9.13 -23.99
C ALA A 188 9.03 7.92 -24.66
N ILE A 189 10.34 7.99 -24.92
CA ILE A 189 11.12 6.87 -25.47
C ILE A 189 11.11 5.67 -24.51
N ALA A 190 11.35 5.88 -23.22
CA ALA A 190 11.37 4.80 -22.23
C ALA A 190 10.03 4.05 -22.16
N PHE A 191 8.91 4.78 -22.12
CA PHE A 191 7.58 4.19 -22.17
C PHE A 191 7.26 3.52 -23.51
N GLY A 192 7.77 4.05 -24.62
CA GLY A 192 7.67 3.42 -25.94
C GLY A 192 8.43 2.10 -26.03
N ILE A 193 9.64 2.04 -25.47
CA ILE A 193 10.43 0.80 -25.35
C ILE A 193 9.66 -0.23 -24.50
N PHE A 194 9.00 0.21 -23.43
CA PHE A 194 8.21 -0.68 -22.59
C PHE A 194 6.97 -1.21 -23.31
N ALA A 195 6.23 -0.35 -24.02
CA ALA A 195 5.12 -0.75 -24.88
C ALA A 195 5.57 -1.77 -25.93
N TYR A 196 6.70 -1.52 -26.59
CA TYR A 196 7.26 -2.43 -27.59
C TYR A 196 7.67 -3.78 -27.00
N ALA A 197 8.29 -3.80 -25.82
CA ALA A 197 8.67 -5.03 -25.13
C ALA A 197 7.43 -5.87 -24.76
N LEU A 198 6.34 -5.23 -24.31
CA LEU A 198 5.06 -5.88 -24.04
C LEU A 198 4.37 -6.38 -25.31
N TRP A 199 4.46 -5.63 -26.41
CA TRP A 199 3.93 -6.04 -27.70
C TRP A 199 4.67 -7.27 -28.25
N ARG A 200 5.99 -7.35 -28.08
CA ARG A 200 6.79 -8.50 -28.52
C ARG A 200 6.57 -9.75 -27.66
N TRP A 201 6.21 -9.57 -26.39
CA TRP A 201 5.88 -10.69 -25.50
C TRP A 201 4.56 -11.35 -25.95
N ARG A 202 4.55 -12.68 -26.04
CA ARG A 202 3.36 -13.50 -26.29
C ARG A 202 3.06 -14.35 -25.06
N PRO A 203 1.96 -14.10 -24.33
CA PRO A 203 1.55 -14.92 -23.19
C PRO A 203 1.33 -16.37 -23.64
N ARG A 204 1.78 -17.34 -22.84
CA ARG A 204 1.39 -18.74 -23.02
C ARG A 204 -0.03 -18.89 -22.48
N SER A 205 -0.98 -19.17 -23.37
CA SER A 205 -2.40 -19.50 -23.14
C SER A 205 -3.01 -18.91 -21.87
N ALA A 206 -3.85 -17.89 -22.02
CA ALA A 206 -4.67 -17.36 -20.93
C ALA A 206 -5.41 -18.51 -20.23
N ARG A 207 -4.98 -18.90 -19.02
CA ARG A 207 -5.82 -19.73 -18.16
C ARG A 207 -7.10 -18.95 -17.94
N ALA A 208 -8.23 -19.58 -18.26
CA ALA A 208 -9.54 -19.03 -17.98
C ALA A 208 -9.55 -18.49 -16.56
N VAL A 209 -9.95 -17.23 -16.45
CA VAL A 209 -10.10 -16.51 -15.19
C VAL A 209 -10.98 -17.38 -14.29
N GLU A 210 -10.42 -17.98 -13.24
CA GLU A 210 -11.23 -18.50 -12.13
C GLU A 210 -12.11 -17.34 -11.68
N VAL A 211 -13.44 -17.56 -11.72
CA VAL A 211 -14.48 -16.55 -11.46
C VAL A 211 -14.01 -15.62 -10.34
N PRO A 212 -13.64 -14.36 -10.64
CA PRO A 212 -13.07 -13.50 -9.63
C PRO A 212 -14.15 -13.29 -8.57
N GLU A 213 -13.78 -13.41 -7.29
CA GLU A 213 -14.56 -12.77 -6.25
C GLU A 213 -14.88 -11.34 -6.72
N ARG A 214 -16.14 -10.92 -6.63
CA ARG A 214 -16.52 -9.53 -6.97
C ARG A 214 -15.55 -8.60 -6.25
N PHE A 215 -14.61 -7.99 -6.99
CA PHE A 215 -13.48 -7.21 -6.46
C PHE A 215 -13.95 -6.14 -5.46
N THR A 216 -15.15 -5.59 -5.69
CA THR A 216 -15.82 -4.63 -4.81
C THR A 216 -16.22 -5.20 -3.44
N ALA A 217 -16.62 -6.47 -3.36
CA ALA A 217 -16.91 -7.17 -2.11
C ALA A 217 -15.62 -7.51 -1.34
N ALA A 218 -14.57 -7.97 -2.04
CA ALA A 218 -13.25 -8.26 -1.47
C ALA A 218 -12.54 -7.00 -0.94
N LEU A 219 -12.70 -5.87 -1.62
CA LEU A 219 -12.17 -4.58 -1.20
C LEU A 219 -12.95 -4.01 -0.01
N ARG A 220 -14.29 -4.17 0.02
CA ARG A 220 -15.11 -3.85 1.20
C ARG A 220 -14.67 -4.68 2.40
N ALA A 221 -14.34 -5.96 2.23
CA ALA A 221 -13.81 -6.81 3.29
C ALA A 221 -12.44 -6.30 3.79
N GLY A 222 -11.52 -5.93 2.89
CA GLY A 222 -10.22 -5.36 3.27
C GLY A 222 -10.33 -4.01 4.00
N SER A 223 -11.20 -3.11 3.52
CA SER A 223 -11.48 -1.83 4.18
C SER A 223 -12.15 -2.03 5.55
N ARG A 224 -13.09 -2.98 5.67
CA ARG A 224 -13.72 -3.36 6.94
C ARG A 224 -12.68 -3.87 7.94
N TYR A 225 -11.77 -4.75 7.50
CA TYR A 225 -10.68 -5.24 8.34
C TYR A 225 -9.78 -4.12 8.84
N VAL A 226 -9.38 -3.19 7.95
CA VAL A 226 -8.56 -2.02 8.31
C VAL A 226 -9.28 -1.15 9.35
N ARG A 227 -10.59 -0.89 9.16
CA ARG A 227 -11.39 -0.05 10.06
C ARG A 227 -11.51 -0.64 11.47
N HIS A 228 -11.70 -1.95 11.57
CA HIS A 228 -11.92 -2.63 12.85
C HIS A 228 -10.63 -3.18 13.48
N SER A 229 -9.50 -3.18 12.77
CA SER A 229 -8.21 -3.57 13.33
C SER A 229 -7.47 -2.37 13.94
N PRO A 230 -7.36 -2.28 15.28
CA PRO A 230 -6.69 -1.15 15.94
C PRO A 230 -5.19 -1.11 15.66
N ILE A 231 -4.57 -2.26 15.34
CA ILE A 231 -3.14 -2.35 15.01
C ILE A 231 -2.89 -1.77 13.62
N VAL A 232 -3.68 -2.14 12.62
CA VAL A 232 -3.58 -1.59 11.26
C VAL A 232 -3.79 -0.07 11.29
N ARG A 233 -4.80 0.42 12.02
CA ARG A 233 -5.00 1.87 12.20
C ARG A 233 -3.84 2.57 12.90
N ARG A 234 -3.14 1.92 13.83
CA ARG A 234 -1.92 2.47 14.44
C ARG A 234 -0.78 2.54 13.43
N LEU A 235 -0.59 1.51 12.61
CA LEU A 235 0.39 1.49 11.53
C LEU A 235 0.13 2.58 10.49
N LEU A 236 -1.12 2.75 10.03
CA LEU A 236 -1.51 3.80 9.09
C LEU A 236 -1.29 5.21 9.66
N ARG A 237 -1.68 5.45 10.93
CA ARG A 237 -1.45 6.74 11.58
C ARG A 237 0.04 7.06 11.70
N ARG A 238 0.87 6.08 12.08
CA ARG A 238 2.33 6.24 12.10
C ARG A 238 2.91 6.58 10.73
N ALA A 239 2.43 5.91 9.68
CA ALA A 239 2.83 6.22 8.31
C ALA A 239 2.51 7.69 7.98
N LEU A 240 1.28 8.15 8.25
CA LEU A 240 0.86 9.53 7.98
C LEU A 240 1.67 10.56 8.77
N VAL A 241 1.90 10.29 10.05
CA VAL A 241 2.66 11.16 10.97
C VAL A 241 4.10 11.39 10.48
N PHE A 242 4.71 10.41 9.82
CA PHE A 242 6.02 10.58 9.19
C PHE A 242 5.91 11.23 7.81
N VAL A 243 4.99 10.73 6.98
CA VAL A 243 4.92 11.05 5.54
C VAL A 243 4.45 12.47 5.26
N ILE A 244 3.47 12.98 6.02
CA ILE A 244 2.94 14.34 5.84
C ILE A 244 4.04 15.39 6.04
N PRO A 245 4.79 15.43 7.16
CA PRO A 245 5.90 16.37 7.29
C PRO A 245 7.06 16.05 6.33
N ALA A 246 7.34 14.76 6.07
CA ALA A 246 8.42 14.40 5.15
C ALA A 246 8.18 14.85 3.71
N SER A 247 6.93 15.01 3.28
CA SER A 247 6.61 15.46 1.92
C SER A 247 7.05 16.90 1.64
N ALA A 248 7.26 17.73 2.68
CA ALA A 248 7.86 19.06 2.54
C ALA A 248 9.20 19.00 1.80
N LEU A 249 10.00 17.97 2.08
CA LEU A 249 11.28 17.76 1.41
C LEU A 249 11.08 17.59 -0.11
N TRP A 250 10.21 16.69 -0.54
CA TRP A 250 10.00 16.41 -1.97
C TRP A 250 9.29 17.55 -2.70
N ALA A 251 8.38 18.24 -2.03
CA ALA A 251 7.58 19.31 -2.61
C ALA A 251 8.35 20.63 -2.77
N LEU A 252 9.27 20.96 -1.84
CA LEU A 252 9.88 22.28 -1.76
C LEU A 252 11.39 22.31 -2.05
N LEU A 253 12.07 21.16 -2.11
CA LEU A 253 13.50 21.10 -2.37
C LEU A 253 13.96 21.82 -3.66
N PRO A 254 13.23 21.81 -4.79
CA PRO A 254 13.60 22.61 -5.96
C PRO A 254 13.70 24.11 -5.64
N LEU A 255 12.79 24.63 -4.80
CA LEU A 255 12.79 26.03 -4.42
C LEU A 255 13.92 26.36 -3.43
N VAL A 256 14.27 25.44 -2.52
CA VAL A 256 15.44 25.61 -1.66
C VAL A 256 16.72 25.67 -2.49
N ALA A 257 16.85 24.76 -3.46
CA ALA A 257 18.00 24.74 -4.37
C ALA A 257 18.15 26.09 -5.09
N ASN A 258 17.10 26.57 -5.75
CA ASN A 258 17.14 27.80 -6.53
C ASN A 258 17.20 29.08 -5.65
N ARG A 259 16.24 29.26 -4.74
CA ARG A 259 16.03 30.54 -4.03
C ARG A 259 16.93 30.74 -2.81
N ARG A 260 17.43 29.65 -2.19
CA ARG A 260 18.21 29.73 -0.94
C ARG A 260 19.66 29.34 -1.09
N LEU A 261 19.95 28.34 -1.92
CA LEU A 261 21.31 27.86 -2.18
C LEU A 261 21.93 28.45 -3.45
N GLY A 262 21.14 29.19 -4.26
CA GLY A 262 21.61 29.78 -5.52
C GLY A 262 21.99 28.72 -6.58
N LEU A 263 21.43 27.52 -6.46
CA LEU A 263 21.75 26.39 -7.32
C LEU A 263 20.81 26.32 -8.53
N GLY A 264 21.39 26.03 -9.70
CA GLY A 264 20.64 25.62 -10.89
C GLY A 264 20.11 24.18 -10.83
N SER A 265 19.58 23.69 -11.95
CA SER A 265 18.99 22.35 -12.07
C SER A 265 19.98 21.23 -11.77
N GLY A 266 21.26 21.42 -12.11
CA GLY A 266 22.33 20.49 -11.77
C GLY A 266 22.51 20.35 -10.26
N GLY A 267 22.45 21.46 -9.51
CA GLY A 267 22.53 21.43 -8.05
C GLY A 267 21.28 20.83 -7.41
N TYR A 268 20.09 21.07 -7.95
CA TYR A 268 18.87 20.35 -7.54
C TYR A 268 19.00 18.84 -7.74
N GLY A 269 19.49 18.41 -8.91
CA GLY A 269 19.80 17.01 -9.19
C GLY A 269 20.80 16.41 -8.20
N LEU A 270 21.83 17.17 -7.82
CA LEU A 270 22.83 16.75 -6.82
C LEU A 270 22.22 16.55 -5.43
N LEU A 271 21.33 17.44 -4.99
CA LEU A 271 20.62 17.31 -3.70
C LEU A 271 19.76 16.03 -3.69
N LEU A 272 19.02 15.76 -4.77
CA LEU A 272 18.23 14.53 -4.88
C LEU A 272 19.10 13.28 -5.02
N ALA A 273 20.26 13.37 -5.69
CA ALA A 273 21.22 12.28 -5.75
C ALA A 273 21.75 11.91 -4.36
N ALA A 274 22.10 12.91 -3.53
CA ALA A 274 22.50 12.67 -2.14
C ALA A 274 21.39 11.97 -1.33
N LEU A 275 20.15 12.43 -1.46
CA LEU A 275 18.99 11.76 -0.85
C LEU A 275 18.84 10.30 -1.35
N GLY A 276 19.01 10.07 -2.66
CA GLY A 276 18.95 8.75 -3.29
C GLY A 276 20.06 7.80 -2.85
N VAL A 277 21.30 8.28 -2.73
CA VAL A 277 22.44 7.50 -2.21
C VAL A 277 22.16 7.08 -0.77
N GLY A 278 21.69 8.00 0.07
CA GLY A 278 21.25 7.70 1.43
C GLY A 278 20.18 6.60 1.48
N ALA A 279 19.20 6.66 0.59
CA ALA A 279 18.14 5.67 0.44
C ALA A 279 18.67 4.26 0.06
N ILE A 280 19.62 4.18 -0.89
CA ILE A 280 20.27 2.92 -1.28
C ILE A 280 21.05 2.32 -0.11
N VAL A 281 21.90 3.13 0.55
CA VAL A 281 22.67 2.71 1.71
C VAL A 281 21.76 2.23 2.83
N GLY A 282 20.68 2.97 3.11
CA GLY A 282 19.67 2.58 4.08
C GLY A 282 19.00 1.25 3.76
N GLY A 283 18.65 1.01 2.49
CA GLY A 283 18.07 -0.26 2.05
C GLY A 283 19.00 -1.46 2.24
N VAL A 284 20.29 -1.31 1.93
CA VAL A 284 21.31 -2.37 2.12
C VAL A 284 21.57 -2.63 3.59
N LEU A 285 21.75 -1.57 4.38
CA LEU A 285 22.04 -1.69 5.82
C LEU A 285 20.83 -2.11 6.64
N LEU A 286 19.60 -1.99 6.12
CA LEU A 286 18.37 -2.28 6.85
C LEU A 286 18.36 -3.68 7.45
N ALA A 287 18.87 -4.68 6.74
CA ALA A 287 18.94 -6.07 7.24
C ALA A 287 19.79 -6.17 8.52
N VAL A 288 20.95 -5.48 8.54
CA VAL A 288 21.85 -5.44 9.70
C VAL A 288 21.25 -4.60 10.81
N ILE A 289 20.63 -3.47 10.50
CA ILE A 289 20.06 -2.58 11.52
C ILE A 289 18.91 -3.27 12.26
N ARG A 290 18.09 -4.08 11.56
CA ARG A 290 16.98 -4.84 12.15
C ARG A 290 17.39 -5.94 13.11
N THR A 291 18.66 -6.38 13.11
CA THR A 291 19.14 -7.33 14.12
C THR A 291 19.51 -6.66 15.43
N ARG A 292 19.84 -5.36 15.41
CA ARG A 292 20.28 -4.59 16.58
C ARG A 292 19.23 -3.66 17.16
N LEU A 293 18.32 -3.15 16.33
CA LEU A 293 17.32 -2.18 16.73
C LEU A 293 15.91 -2.74 16.59
N SER A 294 15.07 -2.47 17.58
CA SER A 294 13.63 -2.72 17.48
C SER A 294 12.99 -1.80 16.45
N ALA A 295 11.86 -2.23 15.88
CA ALA A 295 11.05 -1.42 14.98
C ALA A 295 10.71 -0.02 15.54
N ASN A 296 10.39 0.06 16.83
CA ASN A 296 10.09 1.33 17.48
C ASN A 296 11.33 2.24 17.57
N GLN A 297 12.50 1.70 17.92
CA GLN A 297 13.75 2.47 17.94
C GLN A 297 14.14 2.97 16.54
N LEU A 298 13.96 2.13 15.53
CA LEU A 298 14.20 2.49 14.13
C LEU A 298 13.37 3.70 13.70
N LEU A 299 12.06 3.69 14.00
CA LEU A 299 11.17 4.80 13.69
C LEU A 299 11.55 6.08 14.45
N LEU A 300 11.97 5.96 15.71
CA LEU A 300 12.41 7.10 16.52
C LEU A 300 13.68 7.75 15.96
N ILE A 301 14.70 6.94 15.67
CA ILE A 301 15.97 7.42 15.11
C ILE A 301 15.75 8.02 13.73
N ALA A 302 14.99 7.34 12.87
CA ALA A 302 14.69 7.84 11.53
C ALA A 302 13.90 9.16 11.58
N GLY A 303 12.89 9.27 12.45
CA GLY A 303 12.14 10.51 12.66
C GLY A 303 13.03 11.66 13.12
N ALA A 304 13.91 11.41 14.11
CA ALA A 304 14.86 12.42 14.60
C ALA A 304 15.85 12.87 13.51
N LEU A 305 16.44 11.93 12.76
CA LEU A 305 17.32 12.25 11.62
C LEU A 305 16.60 13.08 10.56
N PHE A 306 15.35 12.76 10.26
CA PHE A 306 14.55 13.50 9.28
C PHE A 306 14.18 14.91 9.79
N THR A 307 13.85 15.07 11.07
CA THR A 307 13.65 16.39 11.71
C THR A 307 14.89 17.27 11.58
N VAL A 308 16.07 16.73 11.88
CA VAL A 308 17.35 17.45 11.72
C VAL A 308 17.55 17.84 10.26
N ALA A 309 17.33 16.90 9.33
CA ALA A 309 17.49 17.18 7.90
C ALA A 309 16.55 18.28 7.40
N LEU A 310 15.26 18.25 7.78
CA LEU A 310 14.31 19.32 7.44
C LEU A 310 14.75 20.67 8.00
N THR A 311 15.25 20.68 9.24
CA THR A 311 15.76 21.90 9.89
C THR A 311 16.98 22.45 9.14
N VAL A 312 17.96 21.59 8.81
CA VAL A 312 19.17 21.97 8.08
C VAL A 312 18.83 22.49 6.69
N VAL A 313 18.04 21.75 5.91
CA VAL A 313 17.59 22.17 4.56
C VAL A 313 16.83 23.51 4.61
N GLY A 314 16.00 23.70 5.64
CA GLY A 314 15.20 24.91 5.83
C GLY A 314 15.95 26.13 6.36
N THR A 315 17.12 25.96 6.98
CA THR A 315 17.84 27.06 7.67
C THR A 315 19.24 27.32 7.12
N VAL A 316 20.01 26.28 6.80
CA VAL A 316 21.41 26.37 6.36
C VAL A 316 21.51 26.71 4.87
N ARG A 317 22.48 27.58 4.51
CA ARG A 317 22.76 27.99 3.13
C ARG A 317 24.04 27.38 2.54
N VAL A 318 24.73 26.55 3.32
CA VAL A 318 26.00 25.92 2.94
C VAL A 318 25.73 24.57 2.27
N VAL A 319 25.98 24.51 0.96
CA VAL A 319 25.63 23.34 0.12
C VAL A 319 26.21 22.01 0.64
N PRO A 320 27.50 21.91 1.02
CA PRO A 320 28.05 20.66 1.58
C PRO A 320 27.31 20.17 2.83
N LEU A 321 26.89 21.06 3.72
CA LEU A 321 26.15 20.69 4.94
C LEU A 321 24.74 20.19 4.61
N VAL A 322 24.08 20.81 3.62
CA VAL A 322 22.79 20.34 3.13
C VAL A 322 22.91 18.96 2.50
N LEU A 323 23.93 18.72 1.67
CA LEU A 323 24.20 17.40 1.08
C LEU A 323 24.45 16.34 2.16
N LEU A 324 25.27 16.67 3.17
CA LEU A 324 25.55 15.77 4.28
C LEU A 324 24.29 15.43 5.09
N ALA A 325 23.36 16.38 5.24
CA ALA A 325 22.08 16.15 5.92
C ALA A 325 21.07 15.33 5.10
N LEU A 326 21.13 15.40 3.76
CA LEU A 326 20.23 14.64 2.88
C LEU A 326 20.56 13.14 2.83
N LEU A 327 21.82 12.74 3.04
CA LEU A 327 22.22 11.34 3.14
C LEU A 327 21.47 10.57 4.25
N PRO A 328 21.52 10.97 5.54
CA PRO A 328 20.76 10.30 6.59
C PRO A 328 19.24 10.48 6.42
N ALA A 329 18.77 11.55 5.79
CA ALA A 329 17.34 11.72 5.47
C ALA A 329 16.83 10.64 4.50
N GLY A 330 17.62 10.31 3.48
CA GLY A 330 17.29 9.27 2.51
C GLY A 330 17.26 7.88 3.15
N MET A 331 18.24 7.61 4.01
CA MET A 331 18.31 6.39 4.81
C MET A 331 17.11 6.25 5.75
N ALA A 332 16.77 7.33 6.47
CA ALA A 332 15.62 7.40 7.35
C ALA A 332 14.30 7.14 6.59
N TRP A 333 14.13 7.77 5.42
CA TRP A 333 12.97 7.59 4.56
C TRP A 333 12.74 6.13 4.16
N VAL A 334 13.76 5.47 3.59
CA VAL A 334 13.64 4.07 3.17
C VAL A 334 13.44 3.14 4.36
N THR A 335 14.11 3.41 5.49
CA THR A 335 13.99 2.60 6.70
C THR A 335 12.57 2.62 7.24
N VAL A 336 11.95 3.80 7.36
CA VAL A 336 10.56 3.94 7.81
C VAL A 336 9.61 3.26 6.85
N LEU A 337 9.73 3.54 5.55
CA LEU A 337 8.86 2.99 4.52
C LEU A 337 8.91 1.46 4.50
N ALA A 338 10.12 0.90 4.50
CA ALA A 338 10.32 -0.54 4.50
C ALA A 338 9.89 -1.20 5.83
N ASN A 339 10.01 -0.51 6.96
CA ASN A 339 9.56 -1.01 8.25
C ASN A 339 8.03 -1.08 8.34
N VAL A 340 7.33 0.02 8.06
CA VAL A 340 5.87 0.04 8.12
C VAL A 340 5.26 -0.91 7.09
N ASN A 341 5.83 -0.98 5.88
CA ASN A 341 5.37 -1.93 4.86
C ASN A 341 5.58 -3.38 5.32
N ALA A 342 6.75 -3.72 5.86
CA ALA A 342 7.01 -5.07 6.37
C ALA A 342 6.07 -5.44 7.54
N GLU A 343 5.84 -4.51 8.48
CA GLU A 343 4.91 -4.73 9.58
C GLU A 343 3.48 -4.94 9.11
N MET A 344 3.02 -4.17 8.10
CA MET A 344 1.72 -4.41 7.47
C MET A 344 1.66 -5.80 6.83
N GLN A 345 2.70 -6.21 6.09
CA GLN A 345 2.75 -7.53 5.46
C GLN A 345 2.71 -8.67 6.48
N LEU A 346 3.41 -8.51 7.60
CA LEU A 346 3.48 -9.49 8.68
C LEU A 346 2.20 -9.52 9.53
N PHE A 347 1.53 -8.39 9.68
CA PHE A 347 0.30 -8.28 10.45
C PHE A 347 -0.90 -8.84 9.68
N LEU A 348 -1.00 -8.53 8.39
CA LEU A 348 -2.18 -8.85 7.61
C LEU A 348 -2.26 -10.37 7.30
N PRO A 349 -3.40 -11.03 7.62
CA PRO A 349 -3.67 -12.40 7.21
C PRO A 349 -3.58 -12.57 5.69
N SER A 350 -3.21 -13.75 5.20
CA SER A 350 -3.01 -14.04 3.77
C SER A 350 -4.21 -13.61 2.90
N TRP A 351 -5.43 -13.83 3.37
CA TRP A 351 -6.66 -13.50 2.64
C TRP A 351 -6.92 -11.98 2.49
N VAL A 352 -6.47 -11.13 3.43
CA VAL A 352 -6.58 -9.65 3.35
C VAL A 352 -5.30 -8.99 2.87
N ARG A 353 -4.14 -9.65 2.94
CA ARG A 353 -2.81 -9.03 2.80
C ARG A 353 -2.69 -8.07 1.63
N ALA A 354 -3.01 -8.51 0.42
CA ALA A 354 -2.96 -7.65 -0.77
C ALA A 354 -3.84 -6.40 -0.65
N ARG A 355 -5.05 -6.54 -0.09
CA ARG A 355 -6.03 -5.47 0.06
C ARG A 355 -5.66 -4.50 1.17
N GLY A 356 -5.18 -5.00 2.32
CA GLY A 356 -4.68 -4.14 3.39
C GLY A 356 -3.44 -3.36 2.98
N LEU A 357 -2.55 -3.94 2.17
CA LEU A 357 -1.41 -3.23 1.58
C LEU A 357 -1.83 -2.18 0.56
N ALA A 358 -2.88 -2.43 -0.24
CA ALA A 358 -3.44 -1.42 -1.14
C ALA A 358 -3.97 -0.21 -0.34
N VAL A 359 -4.71 -0.44 0.76
CA VAL A 359 -5.15 0.67 1.64
C VAL A 359 -3.95 1.41 2.23
N TYR A 360 -2.89 0.70 2.63
CA TYR A 360 -1.65 1.34 3.07
C TYR A 360 -1.03 2.24 1.98
N GLN A 361 -0.95 1.77 0.74
CA GLN A 361 -0.42 2.57 -0.37
C GLN A 361 -1.27 3.82 -0.64
N VAL A 362 -2.60 3.71 -0.54
CA VAL A 362 -3.52 4.85 -0.67
C VAL A 362 -3.28 5.90 0.42
N PHE A 363 -3.16 5.48 1.68
CA PHE A 363 -2.84 6.37 2.79
C PHE A 363 -1.47 7.02 2.62
N PHE A 364 -0.49 6.26 2.14
CA PHE A 364 0.85 6.76 1.88
C PHE A 364 0.89 7.80 0.76
N ALA A 365 0.28 7.51 -0.39
CA ALA A 365 0.19 8.44 -1.52
C ALA A 365 -0.66 9.67 -1.18
N GLY A 366 -1.81 9.46 -0.53
CA GLY A 366 -2.71 10.54 -0.09
C GLY A 366 -2.04 11.44 0.94
N GLY A 367 -1.33 10.89 1.93
CA GLY A 367 -0.57 11.66 2.91
C GLY A 367 0.52 12.53 2.26
N GLN A 368 1.24 12.00 1.26
CA GLN A 368 2.21 12.78 0.50
C GLN A 368 1.56 13.89 -0.33
N ALA A 369 0.46 13.58 -1.04
CA ALA A 369 -0.24 14.55 -1.89
C ALA A 369 -0.83 15.70 -1.06
N VAL A 370 -1.52 15.38 0.05
CA VAL A 370 -2.08 16.37 0.97
C VAL A 370 -0.96 17.15 1.64
N GLY A 371 0.07 16.48 2.15
CA GLY A 371 1.21 17.15 2.78
C GLY A 371 1.93 18.09 1.80
N ALA A 372 2.18 17.65 0.56
CA ALA A 372 2.81 18.49 -0.46
C ALA A 372 2.01 19.77 -0.70
N LEU A 373 0.70 19.64 -0.92
CA LEU A 373 -0.19 20.80 -1.08
C LEU A 373 -0.13 21.74 0.13
N VAL A 374 -0.26 21.20 1.35
CA VAL A 374 -0.21 21.99 2.58
C VAL A 374 1.11 22.74 2.71
N TRP A 375 2.25 22.08 2.51
CA TRP A 375 3.56 22.72 2.62
C TRP A 375 3.81 23.73 1.50
N GLY A 376 3.28 23.49 0.29
CA GLY A 376 3.26 24.46 -0.79
C GLY A 376 2.58 25.76 -0.38
N LEU A 377 1.36 25.67 0.16
CA LEU A 377 0.57 26.81 0.64
C LEU A 377 1.25 27.52 1.82
N VAL A 378 1.76 26.76 2.80
CA VAL A 378 2.50 27.33 3.94
C VAL A 378 3.77 28.06 3.47
N ALA A 379 4.48 27.52 2.48
CA ALA A 379 5.67 28.15 1.92
C ALA A 379 5.34 29.39 1.06
N ASP A 380 4.16 29.45 0.46
CA ASP A 380 3.68 30.60 -0.32
C ASP A 380 3.36 31.79 0.59
N VAL A 381 2.67 31.54 1.71
CA VAL A 381 2.25 32.58 2.66
C VAL A 381 3.36 32.94 3.66
N GLY A 382 4.04 31.94 4.21
CA GLY A 382 5.00 32.10 5.31
C GLY A 382 6.47 31.93 4.92
N GLY A 383 6.74 31.66 3.64
CA GLY A 383 8.09 31.43 3.13
C GLY A 383 8.63 30.02 3.40
N LEU A 384 9.71 29.67 2.70
CA LEU A 384 10.31 28.32 2.74
C LEU A 384 10.80 27.94 4.14
N VAL A 385 11.38 28.88 4.89
CA VAL A 385 11.95 28.60 6.21
C VAL A 385 10.86 28.16 7.19
N LEU A 386 9.75 28.90 7.23
CA LEU A 386 8.63 28.56 8.10
C LEU A 386 8.05 27.18 7.73
N ALA A 387 7.88 26.90 6.43
CA ALA A 387 7.36 25.61 5.98
C ALA A 387 8.25 24.44 6.43
N TYR A 388 9.57 24.53 6.26
CA TYR A 388 10.49 23.48 6.71
C TYR A 388 10.56 23.35 8.24
N LEU A 389 10.55 24.46 8.98
CA LEU A 389 10.57 24.42 10.45
C LEU A 389 9.26 23.89 11.02
N ALA A 390 8.12 24.27 10.45
CA ALA A 390 6.81 23.72 10.82
C ALA A 390 6.72 22.23 10.50
N ALA A 391 7.25 21.80 9.34
CA ALA A 391 7.34 20.38 8.99
C ALA A 391 8.28 19.62 9.94
N ALA A 392 9.42 20.20 10.31
CA ALA A 392 10.36 19.61 11.27
C ALA A 392 9.73 19.48 12.67
N ALA A 393 9.00 20.50 13.13
CA ALA A 393 8.26 20.47 14.39
C ALA A 393 7.16 19.40 14.37
N LEU A 394 6.39 19.30 13.29
CA LEU A 394 5.37 18.25 13.13
C LEU A 394 6.00 16.85 13.11
N MET A 395 7.14 16.67 12.42
CA MET A 395 7.90 15.41 12.43
C MET A 395 8.39 15.07 13.84
N LEU A 396 8.87 16.06 14.60
CA LEU A 396 9.35 15.86 15.97
C LEU A 396 8.22 15.42 16.91
N VAL A 397 7.09 16.13 16.90
CA VAL A 397 5.88 15.78 17.66
C VAL A 397 5.41 14.37 17.28
N GLY A 398 5.41 14.08 15.99
CA GLY A 398 5.08 12.76 15.45
C GLY A 398 5.97 11.64 15.98
N THR A 399 7.27 11.91 15.99
CA THR A 399 8.31 11.00 16.50
C THR A 399 8.11 10.75 17.99
N VAL A 400 7.86 11.79 18.80
CA VAL A 400 7.60 11.68 20.25
C VAL A 400 6.33 10.87 20.52
N THR A 401 5.26 11.09 19.74
CA THR A 401 4.00 10.33 19.87
C THR A 401 4.21 8.83 19.63
N SER A 402 5.17 8.45 18.79
CA SER A 402 5.55 7.04 18.55
C SER A 402 6.08 6.34 19.81
N ARG A 403 6.64 7.09 20.77
CA ARG A 403 7.08 6.57 22.08
C ARG A 403 5.90 6.29 23.02
N ILE A 404 4.85 7.11 22.94
CA ILE A 404 3.66 7.01 23.80
C ILE A 404 2.77 5.83 23.38
N TRP A 405 2.74 5.51 22.08
CA TRP A 405 1.93 4.40 21.53
C TRP A 405 2.79 3.34 20.84
N PRO A 406 3.61 2.55 21.56
CA PRO A 406 4.51 1.57 20.96
C PRO A 406 3.77 0.53 20.12
N LEU A 407 4.40 0.05 19.05
CA LEU A 407 3.89 -1.09 18.30
C LEU A 407 3.87 -2.34 19.18
N PRO A 408 2.75 -3.08 19.25
CA PRO A 408 2.73 -4.40 19.87
C PRO A 408 3.77 -5.30 19.19
N ASN A 409 4.46 -6.14 19.96
CA ASN A 409 5.38 -7.13 19.38
C ASN A 409 4.57 -8.15 18.57
N LEU A 410 4.53 -7.97 17.24
CA LEU A 410 3.70 -8.77 16.35
C LEU A 410 4.26 -10.18 16.08
N ARG A 411 5.44 -10.51 16.63
CA ARG A 411 6.16 -11.78 16.42
C ARG A 411 5.58 -12.97 17.20
N SER A 412 4.83 -12.73 18.29
CA SER A 412 4.30 -13.79 19.17
C SER A 412 2.85 -14.20 18.88
N VAL A 413 2.24 -13.64 17.85
CA VAL A 413 0.81 -13.84 17.56
C VAL A 413 0.65 -14.95 16.53
N ASN A 414 -0.03 -16.04 16.90
CA ASN A 414 -0.38 -17.11 15.97
C ASN A 414 -1.53 -16.66 15.04
N ARG A 415 -1.22 -16.50 13.75
CA ARG A 415 -2.15 -15.98 12.73
C ARG A 415 -2.38 -16.96 11.59
N GLU A 416 -1.96 -18.21 11.75
CA GLU A 416 -2.28 -19.25 10.78
C GLU A 416 -3.81 -19.42 10.72
N PRO A 417 -4.39 -19.67 9.54
CA PRO A 417 -5.81 -19.94 9.41
C PRO A 417 -6.17 -21.12 10.31
N ALA A 418 -7.03 -20.86 11.29
CA ALA A 418 -7.57 -21.92 12.13
C ALA A 418 -8.87 -22.40 11.47
N ALA A 419 -8.80 -23.46 10.67
CA ALA A 419 -9.98 -24.15 10.19
C ALA A 419 -10.57 -24.95 11.36
N TYR A 420 -11.45 -24.31 12.13
CA TYR A 420 -12.25 -24.99 13.14
C TYR A 420 -13.72 -24.70 12.85
N TRP A 421 -14.37 -25.68 12.22
CA TRP A 421 -15.80 -25.70 12.01
C TRP A 421 -16.33 -27.02 12.56
N PRO A 422 -17.09 -27.03 13.67
CA PRO A 422 -17.87 -28.22 14.01
C PRO A 422 -18.83 -28.48 12.84
N GLN A 423 -18.80 -29.70 12.29
CA GLN A 423 -19.60 -30.07 11.11
C GLN A 423 -21.07 -29.70 11.33
N LEU A 424 -21.54 -28.67 10.62
CA LEU A 424 -22.95 -28.34 10.60
C LEU A 424 -23.72 -29.46 9.90
N HIS A 425 -24.68 -30.06 10.60
CA HIS A 425 -25.70 -30.88 9.95
C HIS A 425 -26.74 -29.93 9.36
N LEU A 426 -26.49 -29.45 8.13
CA LEU A 426 -27.46 -28.68 7.37
C LEU A 426 -28.40 -29.64 6.65
N VAL A 427 -29.71 -29.44 6.81
CA VAL A 427 -30.73 -30.19 6.05
C VAL A 427 -30.68 -29.80 4.55
N HIS A 428 -30.25 -28.57 4.24
CA HIS A 428 -30.02 -28.06 2.89
C HIS A 428 -28.91 -27.01 2.92
N GLU A 429 -27.94 -27.07 2.02
CA GLU A 429 -26.91 -26.02 1.86
C GLU A 429 -27.46 -24.88 0.99
N PRO A 430 -27.62 -23.65 1.53
CA PRO A 430 -28.04 -22.50 0.74
C PRO A 430 -27.03 -22.15 -0.36
N ASP A 431 -27.51 -21.61 -1.49
CA ASP A 431 -26.64 -21.04 -2.51
C ASP A 431 -25.72 -19.96 -1.88
N PRO A 432 -24.40 -19.94 -2.17
CA PRO A 432 -23.45 -18.95 -1.66
C PRO A 432 -23.87 -17.47 -1.81
N GLY A 433 -24.74 -17.15 -2.76
CA GLY A 433 -25.29 -15.80 -2.98
C GLY A 433 -26.39 -15.38 -1.99
N VAL A 434 -27.03 -16.33 -1.30
CA VAL A 434 -28.18 -16.09 -0.41
C VAL A 434 -27.77 -15.30 0.82
N GLY A 435 -28.47 -14.22 1.13
CA GLY A 435 -28.24 -13.42 2.31
C GLY A 435 -29.27 -12.32 2.51
N PRO A 436 -29.25 -11.64 3.65
CA PRO A 436 -28.27 -11.78 4.73
C PRO A 436 -28.47 -13.03 5.59
N VAL A 437 -27.40 -13.56 6.16
CA VAL A 437 -27.43 -14.69 7.08
C VAL A 437 -27.35 -14.16 8.51
N LEU A 438 -28.36 -14.45 9.33
CA LEU A 438 -28.38 -14.12 10.74
C LEU A 438 -27.92 -15.35 11.53
N VAL A 439 -26.87 -15.20 12.32
CA VAL A 439 -26.36 -16.26 13.19
C VAL A 439 -26.66 -15.89 14.62
N THR A 440 -27.23 -16.84 15.36
CA THR A 440 -27.45 -16.70 16.80
C THR A 440 -26.72 -17.79 17.55
N VAL A 441 -25.96 -17.42 18.58
CA VAL A 441 -25.28 -18.36 19.46
C VAL A 441 -25.79 -18.14 20.88
N GLN A 442 -26.31 -19.20 21.50
CA GLN A 442 -26.74 -19.15 22.89
C GLN A 442 -25.65 -19.66 23.82
N TYR A 443 -25.42 -18.91 24.90
CA TYR A 443 -24.44 -19.17 25.93
C TYR A 443 -25.14 -19.24 27.28
N THR A 444 -24.85 -20.27 28.06
CA THR A 444 -25.25 -20.34 29.48
C THR A 444 -24.02 -20.05 30.34
N VAL A 445 -24.09 -19.04 31.20
CA VAL A 445 -22.94 -18.50 31.93
C VAL A 445 -23.30 -18.39 33.41
N ARG A 446 -22.45 -18.93 34.28
CA ARG A 446 -22.65 -18.83 35.73
C ARG A 446 -22.56 -17.38 36.19
N PRO A 447 -23.32 -16.96 37.21
CA PRO A 447 -23.29 -15.58 37.73
C PRO A 447 -21.87 -15.09 38.06
N GLN A 448 -21.02 -15.96 38.61
CA GLN A 448 -19.63 -15.62 39.00
C GLN A 448 -18.71 -15.36 37.80
N GLN A 449 -19.03 -15.92 36.63
CA GLN A 449 -18.22 -15.81 35.40
C GLN A 449 -18.73 -14.73 34.44
N THR A 450 -19.82 -14.03 34.78
CA THR A 450 -20.47 -13.05 33.90
C THR A 450 -19.52 -11.93 33.46
N GLN A 451 -18.77 -11.31 34.38
CA GLN A 451 -17.85 -10.21 34.03
C GLN A 451 -16.67 -10.67 33.14
N PRO A 452 -15.95 -11.77 33.49
CA PRO A 452 -14.97 -12.38 32.59
C PRO A 452 -15.54 -12.73 31.21
N PHE A 453 -16.77 -13.24 31.15
CA PHE A 453 -17.45 -13.59 29.90
C PHE A 453 -17.73 -12.36 29.04
N LEU A 454 -18.27 -11.28 29.62
CA LEU A 454 -18.50 -10.03 28.89
C LEU A 454 -17.19 -9.47 28.30
N ALA A 455 -16.10 -9.49 29.06
CA ALA A 455 -14.79 -9.07 28.58
C ALA A 455 -14.25 -9.96 27.44
N ALA A 456 -14.49 -11.29 27.51
CA ALA A 456 -14.16 -12.21 26.42
C ALA A 456 -15.01 -11.93 25.17
N MET A 457 -16.31 -11.64 25.35
CA MET A 457 -17.23 -11.35 24.25
C MET A 457 -16.93 -10.04 23.53
N ASP A 458 -16.29 -9.06 24.18
CA ASP A 458 -15.77 -7.87 23.49
C ASP A 458 -14.65 -8.22 22.49
N LEU A 459 -13.83 -9.22 22.79
CA LEU A 459 -12.82 -9.74 21.86
C LEU A 459 -13.48 -10.53 20.72
N VAL A 460 -14.49 -11.35 21.03
CA VAL A 460 -15.29 -12.08 20.02
C VAL A 460 -16.00 -11.10 19.08
N ARG A 461 -16.59 -10.02 19.61
CA ARG A 461 -17.18 -8.95 18.81
C ARG A 461 -16.20 -8.38 17.79
N ALA A 462 -15.00 -8.02 18.25
CA ALA A 462 -13.96 -7.48 17.38
C ALA A 462 -13.52 -8.50 16.33
N ALA A 463 -13.42 -9.79 16.69
CA ALA A 463 -13.14 -10.88 15.78
C ALA A 463 -14.22 -11.02 14.69
N ARG A 464 -15.50 -11.17 15.08
CA ARG A 464 -16.65 -11.33 14.16
C ARG A 464 -16.76 -10.18 13.17
N GLN A 465 -16.59 -8.93 13.63
CA GLN A 465 -16.66 -7.75 12.76
C GLN A 465 -15.46 -7.65 11.79
N ARG A 466 -14.28 -8.15 12.17
CA ARG A 466 -13.10 -8.22 11.28
C ARG A 466 -13.25 -9.30 10.21
N THR A 467 -13.85 -10.45 10.52
CA THR A 467 -13.88 -11.63 9.64
C THR A 467 -15.04 -11.64 8.63
N GLY A 468 -16.15 -10.95 8.94
CA GLY A 468 -17.29 -10.96 8.02
C GLY A 468 -18.56 -10.25 8.48
N ALA A 469 -18.81 -10.15 9.79
CA ALA A 469 -20.08 -9.65 10.32
C ALA A 469 -20.31 -8.16 10.02
N MET A 470 -21.49 -7.84 9.49
CA MET A 470 -21.98 -6.47 9.27
C MET A 470 -22.48 -5.82 10.56
N ARG A 471 -23.13 -6.62 11.40
CA ARG A 471 -23.68 -6.23 12.71
C ARG A 471 -23.40 -7.34 13.70
N TRP A 472 -23.22 -6.95 14.95
CA TRP A 472 -23.00 -7.85 16.07
C TRP A 472 -23.65 -7.23 17.30
N GLY A 473 -24.31 -8.04 18.11
CA GLY A 473 -24.85 -7.68 19.41
C GLY A 473 -24.85 -8.87 20.35
N LEU A 474 -24.72 -8.60 21.65
CA LEU A 474 -24.90 -9.57 22.71
C LEU A 474 -26.08 -9.13 23.56
N PHE A 475 -27.06 -10.01 23.71
CA PHE A 475 -28.30 -9.73 24.39
C PHE A 475 -28.46 -10.71 25.56
N ARG A 476 -29.16 -10.28 26.60
CA ARG A 476 -29.60 -11.16 27.69
C ARG A 476 -31.14 -11.22 27.61
N PRO A 477 -31.75 -12.41 27.53
CA PRO A 477 -33.21 -12.51 27.60
C PRO A 477 -33.70 -11.90 28.92
N ALA A 478 -34.84 -11.20 28.90
CA ALA A 478 -35.36 -10.57 30.12
C ALA A 478 -35.85 -11.61 31.14
N GLU A 479 -36.11 -12.83 30.67
CA GLU A 479 -36.68 -13.94 31.42
C GLU A 479 -35.63 -14.74 32.19
N THR A 480 -34.33 -14.57 31.89
CA THR A 480 -33.25 -15.38 32.46
C THR A 480 -32.00 -14.54 32.76
N THR A 481 -31.31 -14.85 33.85
CA THR A 481 -30.11 -14.11 34.29
C THR A 481 -28.80 -14.76 33.84
N ASP A 482 -28.84 -16.04 33.53
CA ASP A 482 -27.70 -16.90 33.19
C ASP A 482 -27.52 -17.10 31.68
N ARG A 483 -28.48 -16.71 30.85
CA ARG A 483 -28.40 -16.89 29.39
C ARG A 483 -28.00 -15.62 28.66
N PHE A 484 -27.14 -15.79 27.65
CA PHE A 484 -26.75 -14.73 26.74
C PHE A 484 -26.91 -15.21 25.30
N VAL A 485 -27.38 -14.31 24.43
CA VAL A 485 -27.59 -14.58 23.01
C VAL A 485 -26.72 -13.62 22.21
N GLU A 486 -25.68 -14.16 21.59
CA GLU A 486 -24.93 -13.44 20.55
C GLU A 486 -25.74 -13.48 19.26
N VAL A 487 -25.83 -12.33 18.60
CA VAL A 487 -26.52 -12.18 17.32
C VAL A 487 -25.60 -11.43 16.37
N TYR A 488 -25.28 -12.03 15.22
CA TYR A 488 -24.52 -11.34 14.18
C TYR A 488 -25.04 -11.61 12.78
N LEU A 489 -24.90 -10.61 11.92
CA LEU A 489 -25.42 -10.64 10.55
C LEU A 489 -24.27 -10.69 9.55
N VAL A 490 -24.32 -11.60 8.59
CA VAL A 490 -23.30 -11.77 7.53
C VAL A 490 -23.95 -11.49 6.16
N PRO A 491 -23.25 -10.84 5.21
CA PRO A 491 -23.83 -10.42 3.93
C PRO A 491 -24.43 -11.55 3.08
N SER A 492 -23.83 -12.73 3.10
CA SER A 492 -24.32 -13.91 2.35
C SER A 492 -23.79 -15.21 2.95
N TRP A 493 -24.37 -16.33 2.53
CA TRP A 493 -23.96 -17.67 2.92
C TRP A 493 -22.52 -17.96 2.53
N GLY A 494 -22.10 -17.58 1.33
CA GLY A 494 -20.69 -17.69 0.91
C GLY A 494 -19.74 -16.81 1.72
N GLU A 495 -20.19 -15.66 2.23
CA GLU A 495 -19.39 -14.84 3.15
C GLU A 495 -19.31 -15.47 4.55
N HIS A 496 -20.37 -16.12 5.02
CA HIS A 496 -20.41 -16.90 6.26
C HIS A 496 -19.50 -18.14 6.20
N LEU A 497 -19.56 -18.91 5.12
CA LEU A 497 -18.66 -20.05 4.90
C LEU A 497 -17.19 -19.61 4.85
N ARG A 498 -16.87 -18.49 4.19
CA ARG A 498 -15.50 -17.95 4.16
C ARG A 498 -15.04 -17.45 5.52
N GLN A 499 -15.94 -16.86 6.32
CA GLN A 499 -15.64 -16.47 7.69
C GLN A 499 -15.10 -17.66 8.49
N HIS A 500 -15.75 -18.82 8.39
CA HIS A 500 -15.38 -20.01 9.16
C HIS A 500 -14.34 -20.93 8.50
N GLY A 501 -14.28 -20.96 7.17
CA GLY A 501 -13.39 -21.85 6.42
C GLY A 501 -11.99 -21.30 6.15
N GLY A 502 -11.74 -20.00 6.33
CA GLY A 502 -10.41 -19.45 6.00
C GLY A 502 -10.06 -18.06 6.51
N ARG A 503 -10.96 -17.36 7.20
CA ARG A 503 -10.71 -15.99 7.69
C ARG A 503 -10.45 -15.88 9.19
N LEU A 504 -10.82 -16.90 9.97
CA LEU A 504 -10.50 -17.01 11.40
C LEU A 504 -8.98 -17.16 11.59
N THR A 505 -8.42 -16.31 12.43
CA THR A 505 -7.02 -16.42 12.88
C THR A 505 -6.95 -17.20 14.19
N GLY A 506 -5.75 -17.70 14.55
CA GLY A 506 -5.53 -18.33 15.86
C GLY A 506 -5.90 -17.45 17.06
N GLU A 507 -5.75 -16.12 16.97
CA GLU A 507 -6.24 -15.18 18.00
C GLU A 507 -7.76 -15.15 18.10
N ASP A 508 -8.45 -15.14 16.95
CA ASP A 508 -9.92 -15.13 16.94
C ASP A 508 -10.44 -16.43 17.57
N ARG A 509 -9.80 -17.56 17.26
CA ARG A 509 -10.07 -18.85 17.88
C ARG A 509 -9.84 -18.82 19.39
N ALA A 510 -8.70 -18.30 19.86
CA ALA A 510 -8.41 -18.24 21.28
C ALA A 510 -9.43 -17.38 22.05
N ALA A 511 -9.93 -16.30 21.44
CA ALA A 511 -11.00 -15.48 22.03
C ALA A 511 -12.33 -16.25 22.12
N GLU A 512 -12.68 -17.01 21.08
CA GLU A 512 -13.88 -17.87 21.08
C GLU A 512 -13.78 -19.03 22.07
N GLU A 513 -12.60 -19.66 22.18
CA GLU A 513 -12.32 -20.71 23.17
C GLU A 513 -12.38 -20.15 24.59
N ARG A 514 -11.84 -18.95 24.83
CA ARG A 514 -11.94 -18.26 26.13
C ARG A 514 -13.39 -18.00 26.53
N ALA A 515 -14.23 -17.59 25.59
CA ALA A 515 -15.66 -17.40 25.84
C ALA A 515 -16.35 -18.75 26.13
N ARG A 516 -16.00 -19.82 25.40
CA ARG A 516 -16.51 -21.18 25.64
C ARG A 516 -16.13 -21.77 27.00
N GLU A 517 -14.89 -21.57 27.46
CA GLU A 517 -14.41 -22.03 28.77
C GLU A 517 -15.21 -21.43 29.95
N LEU A 518 -15.86 -20.29 29.73
CA LEU A 518 -16.66 -19.56 30.72
C LEU A 518 -18.15 -19.88 30.63
N THR A 519 -18.53 -20.89 29.84
CA THR A 519 -19.92 -21.26 29.56
C THR A 519 -20.18 -22.71 29.94
N ASP A 520 -21.40 -22.99 30.39
CA ASP A 520 -21.85 -24.33 30.74
C ASP A 520 -22.72 -24.92 29.62
N GLY A 521 -22.56 -26.21 29.34
CA GLY A 521 -23.35 -26.95 28.37
C GLY A 521 -22.90 -26.80 26.91
N GLU A 522 -23.64 -27.43 26.01
CA GLU A 522 -23.40 -27.30 24.57
C GLU A 522 -23.96 -25.97 24.04
N LEU A 523 -23.24 -25.37 23.09
CA LEU A 523 -23.66 -24.15 22.44
C LEU A 523 -24.76 -24.45 21.43
N GLU A 524 -25.90 -23.77 21.57
CA GLU A 524 -26.93 -23.80 20.54
C GLU A 524 -26.62 -22.72 19.48
N VAL A 525 -26.19 -23.16 18.30
CA VAL A 525 -25.90 -22.27 17.16
C VAL A 525 -26.99 -22.43 16.11
N ARG A 526 -27.71 -21.34 15.81
CA ARG A 526 -28.70 -21.32 14.71
C ARG A 526 -28.24 -20.41 13.59
N HIS A 527 -28.44 -20.89 12.36
CA HIS A 527 -28.17 -20.18 11.13
C HIS A 527 -29.50 -19.90 10.44
N LEU A 528 -29.88 -18.62 10.38
CA LEU A 528 -31.13 -18.16 9.82
C LEU A 528 -30.85 -17.47 8.49
N VAL A 529 -31.41 -18.00 7.41
CA VAL A 529 -31.38 -17.41 6.07
C VAL A 529 -32.73 -16.72 5.79
N PRO A 530 -32.81 -15.81 4.80
CA PRO A 530 -34.08 -15.18 4.44
C PRO A 530 -35.12 -16.24 4.07
N ALA A 531 -36.35 -16.10 4.56
CA ALA A 531 -37.42 -17.08 4.32
C ALA A 531 -37.70 -17.33 2.83
N ALA A 532 -37.49 -16.32 1.97
CA ALA A 532 -37.64 -16.41 0.52
C ALA A 532 -36.57 -17.29 -0.17
N ALA A 533 -35.54 -17.72 0.56
CA ALA A 533 -34.45 -18.58 0.06
C ALA A 533 -34.51 -20.01 0.62
N GLY A 534 -35.60 -20.38 1.30
CA GLY A 534 -35.85 -21.76 1.71
C GLY A 534 -36.13 -22.68 0.50
N PRO A 535 -36.00 -24.00 0.66
CA PRO A 535 -36.40 -24.95 -0.38
C PRO A 535 -37.85 -24.67 -0.76
N ALA A 536 -38.15 -24.62 -2.06
CA ALA A 536 -39.53 -24.68 -2.52
C ALA A 536 -40.11 -25.97 -1.92
N LEU A 537 -41.17 -25.85 -1.12
CA LEU A 537 -41.93 -27.01 -0.68
C LEU A 537 -42.32 -27.74 -1.95
N SER A 538 -41.70 -28.90 -2.22
CA SER A 538 -42.18 -29.78 -3.27
C SER A 538 -43.61 -30.13 -2.87
N ASP A 539 -44.53 -29.78 -3.75
CA ASP A 539 -45.96 -30.02 -3.60
C ASP A 539 -46.17 -31.55 -3.66
N ASP A 540 -45.98 -32.25 -2.55
CA ASP A 540 -46.39 -33.65 -2.37
C ASP A 540 -47.92 -33.69 -2.19
N ARG A 541 -48.63 -33.24 -3.23
CA ARG A 541 -50.10 -33.26 -3.37
C ARG A 541 -50.53 -33.84 -4.72
N GLU A 542 -49.82 -34.85 -5.24
CA GLU A 542 -50.36 -35.72 -6.29
C GLU A 542 -49.94 -37.19 -6.05
N ALA A 543 -50.49 -37.81 -5.01
CA ALA A 543 -50.58 -39.27 -4.90
C ALA A 543 -51.66 -39.67 -3.88
N VAL A 544 -52.94 -39.50 -4.25
CA VAL A 544 -54.05 -40.38 -3.84
C VAL A 544 -54.99 -40.53 -5.02
#